data_AF-A0A929FDC9-F1
#
_entry.id   AF-A0A929FDC9-F1
#
_cell.length_a   1.000
_cell.length_b   1.000
_cell.length_c   1.000
_cell.angle_alpha   90.00
_cell.angle_beta   90.00
_cell.angle_gamma   90.00
#
_symmetry.space_group_name_H-M   'P 1'
#
loop_
_entity.id
_entity.type
_entity.pdbx_description
1 polymer ?
#
loop_
_entity_poly.entity_id
_entity_poly.type
_entity_poly.pdbx_seq_one_letter_code
_entity_poly.pdbx_strand_id
1 'polypeptide(L)'
;MNHMEFMLALIPATAGLLPIIFEMLDDRTRHNIHSRELKRLQAELELLEKWQTLFEGWSHGEPDDRTKAIRDRYREQLERVLERFRLLEEEKQTQRQAKSARTIQQLSLWDRTFLLFTPRSLWGWAWHTMFYCLLLFVGAVSVLVVTNPLYAEPELTLTLTEMLVLFLFELIVFGLPLFLLHQAALSDYRKRSQFPHPVI
;
A
#
# COMPACT_ATOMS: atom_id res chain seq x y z
N MET A 1 -32.77 9.16 -17.34
CA MET A 1 -31.80 8.75 -16.30
C MET A 1 -31.78 9.82 -15.23
N ASN A 2 -32.38 9.55 -14.08
CA ASN A 2 -32.53 10.52 -13.00
C ASN A 2 -31.18 10.71 -12.29
N HIS A 3 -30.86 11.92 -11.81
CA HIS A 3 -29.64 12.21 -11.05
C HIS A 3 -29.38 11.22 -9.89
N MET A 4 -30.42 10.58 -9.38
CA MET A 4 -30.38 9.58 -8.32
C MET A 4 -29.71 8.26 -8.74
N GLU A 5 -29.87 7.82 -10.00
CA GLU A 5 -29.23 6.58 -10.51
C GLU A 5 -27.74 6.78 -10.75
N PHE A 6 -27.33 7.97 -11.22
CA PHE A 6 -25.93 8.32 -11.38
C PHE A 6 -25.21 8.41 -10.02
N MET A 7 -25.87 8.95 -9.00
CA MET A 7 -25.36 8.96 -7.61
C MET A 7 -25.23 7.54 -7.04
N LEU A 8 -26.20 6.66 -7.29
CA LEU A 8 -26.16 5.27 -6.82
C LEU A 8 -25.05 4.44 -7.49
N ALA A 9 -24.71 4.73 -8.76
CA ALA A 9 -23.58 4.12 -9.46
C ALA A 9 -22.21 4.67 -8.99
N LEU A 10 -22.16 5.91 -8.48
CA LEU A 10 -20.93 6.53 -7.97
C LEU A 10 -20.49 5.97 -6.61
N ILE A 11 -21.44 5.53 -5.78
CA ILE A 11 -21.19 4.94 -4.45
C ILE A 11 -20.24 3.73 -4.51
N PRO A 12 -20.46 2.68 -5.33
CA PRO A 12 -19.54 1.55 -5.42
C PRO A 12 -18.17 1.93 -6.03
N ALA A 13 -18.13 2.90 -6.95
CA ALA A 13 -16.87 3.39 -7.52
C ALA A 13 -16.00 4.12 -6.48
N THR A 14 -16.62 4.88 -5.57
CA THR A 14 -15.91 5.50 -4.43
C THR A 14 -15.61 4.52 -3.29
N ALA A 15 -16.43 3.47 -3.12
CA ALA A 15 -16.19 2.43 -2.12
C ALA A 15 -14.94 1.60 -2.42
N GLY A 16 -14.58 1.41 -3.69
CA GLY A 16 -13.30 0.78 -4.09
C GLY A 16 -12.05 1.62 -3.76
N LEU A 17 -12.20 2.94 -3.62
CA LEU A 17 -11.12 3.85 -3.21
C LEU A 17 -10.93 3.92 -1.70
N LEU A 18 -11.95 3.58 -0.90
CA LEU A 18 -11.87 3.56 0.56
C LEU A 18 -10.74 2.65 1.09
N PRO A 19 -10.58 1.39 0.68
CA PRO A 19 -9.47 0.56 1.18
C PRO A 19 -8.10 1.14 0.80
N ILE A 20 -7.96 1.80 -0.35
CA ILE A 20 -6.71 2.49 -0.76
C ILE A 20 -6.44 3.69 0.14
N ILE A 21 -7.45 4.49 0.45
CA ILE A 21 -7.34 5.64 1.34
C ILE A 21 -7.03 5.18 2.76
N PHE A 22 -7.69 4.13 3.27
CA PHE A 22 -7.43 3.56 4.58
C PHE A 22 -6.04 2.94 4.67
N GLU A 23 -5.59 2.20 3.65
CA GLU A 23 -4.24 1.63 3.62
C GLU A 23 -3.18 2.73 3.50
N MET A 24 -3.39 3.77 2.68
CA MET A 24 -2.51 4.94 2.63
C MET A 24 -2.50 5.72 3.95
N LEU A 25 -3.64 5.84 4.64
CA LEU A 25 -3.74 6.49 5.94
C LEU A 25 -3.06 5.66 7.02
N ASP A 26 -3.22 4.34 7.02
CA ASP A 26 -2.58 3.43 7.97
C ASP A 26 -1.06 3.39 7.74
N ASP A 27 -0.59 3.29 6.49
CA ASP A 27 0.86 3.33 6.17
C ASP A 27 1.44 4.72 6.51
N ARG A 28 0.71 5.83 6.28
CA ARG A 28 1.15 7.18 6.71
C ARG A 28 1.13 7.37 8.20
N THR A 29 0.12 6.88 8.92
CA THR A 29 0.05 7.03 10.38
C THR A 29 1.10 6.17 11.04
N ARG A 30 1.31 4.93 10.60
CA ARG A 30 2.42 4.08 11.07
C ARG A 30 3.78 4.69 10.77
N HIS A 31 3.98 5.23 9.57
CA HIS A 31 5.23 5.93 9.22
C HIS A 31 5.44 7.19 10.07
N ASN A 32 4.39 7.97 10.32
CA ASN A 32 4.46 9.16 11.16
C ASN A 32 4.73 8.81 12.63
N ILE A 33 4.11 7.76 13.16
CA ILE A 33 4.36 7.27 14.53
C ILE A 33 5.81 6.79 14.65
N HIS A 34 6.27 5.94 13.73
CA HIS A 34 7.67 5.47 13.71
C HIS A 34 8.67 6.61 13.54
N SER A 35 8.40 7.58 12.64
CA SER A 35 9.31 8.71 12.45
C SER A 35 9.36 9.63 13.68
N ARG A 36 8.25 9.77 14.41
CA ARG A 36 8.21 10.52 15.67
C ARG A 36 8.93 9.78 16.78
N GLU A 37 8.80 8.46 16.84
CA GLU A 37 9.49 7.63 17.82
C GLU A 37 11.00 7.59 17.55
N LEU A 38 11.43 7.48 16.29
CA LEU A 38 12.84 7.59 15.90
C LEU A 38 13.41 8.98 16.22
N LYS A 39 12.69 10.06 15.90
CA LYS A 39 13.11 11.43 16.26
C LYS A 39 13.21 11.62 17.76
N ARG A 40 12.28 11.03 18.53
CA ARG A 40 12.29 11.09 19.99
C ARG A 40 13.47 10.31 20.57
N LEU A 41 13.72 9.09 20.09
CA LEU A 41 14.85 8.27 20.53
C LEU A 41 16.19 8.91 20.15
N GLN A 42 16.28 9.53 18.98
CA GLN A 42 17.46 10.29 18.55
C GLN A 42 17.69 11.52 19.44
N ALA A 43 16.62 12.25 19.78
CA ALA A 43 16.71 13.36 20.74
C ALA A 43 17.08 12.89 22.16
N GLU A 44 16.60 11.73 22.61
CA GLU A 44 16.99 11.11 23.88
C GLU A 44 18.47 10.69 23.86
N LEU A 45 18.98 10.15 22.75
CA LEU A 45 20.41 9.85 22.56
C LEU A 45 21.30 11.09 22.61
N GLU A 46 20.93 12.16 21.90
CA GLU A 46 21.68 13.43 21.93
C GLU A 46 21.72 14.05 23.34
N LEU A 47 20.63 13.92 24.10
CA LEU A 47 20.56 14.38 25.48
C LEU A 47 21.47 13.54 26.38
N LEU A 48 21.47 12.22 26.23
CA LEU A 48 22.32 11.30 26.98
C LEU A 48 23.80 11.52 26.67
N GLU A 49 24.16 11.78 25.42
CA GLU A 49 25.53 12.12 24.99
C GLU A 49 25.99 13.46 25.58
N LYS A 50 25.13 14.47 25.57
CA LYS A 50 25.39 15.75 26.26
C LYS A 50 25.54 15.58 27.77
N TRP A 51 24.73 14.72 28.38
CA TRP A 51 24.87 14.41 29.80
C TRP A 51 26.19 13.71 30.11
N GLN A 52 26.61 12.75 29.27
CA GLN A 52 27.89 12.07 29.42
C GLN A 52 29.08 13.04 29.35
N THR A 53 29.10 13.92 28.34
CA THR A 53 30.17 14.92 28.19
C THR A 53 30.23 15.91 29.37
N LEU A 54 29.08 16.35 29.88
CA LEU A 54 29.02 17.17 31.10
C LEU A 54 29.52 16.41 32.34
N PHE A 55 29.21 15.12 32.43
CA PHE A 55 29.63 14.27 33.54
C PHE A 55 31.13 13.98 33.53
N GLU A 56 31.71 13.75 32.35
CA GLU A 56 33.17 13.61 32.16
C GLU A 56 33.92 14.92 32.51
N GLY A 57 33.33 16.08 32.20
CA GLY A 57 33.84 17.39 32.65
C GLY A 57 33.71 17.62 34.15
N TRP A 58 32.68 17.07 34.80
CA TRP A 58 32.48 17.14 36.26
C TRP A 58 33.33 16.13 37.04
N SER A 59 33.68 14.98 36.46
CA SER A 59 34.36 13.88 37.16
C SER A 59 35.88 14.06 37.28
N HIS A 60 36.42 15.27 37.15
CA HIS A 60 37.83 15.57 37.38
C HIS A 60 38.24 15.52 38.87
N GLY A 61 37.30 15.19 39.78
CA GLY A 61 37.54 14.85 41.18
C GLY A 61 37.37 13.34 41.46
N GLU A 62 37.97 12.89 42.55
CA GLU A 62 38.02 11.48 42.98
C GLU A 62 36.62 10.83 42.97
N PRO A 63 36.43 9.68 42.28
CA PRO A 63 35.11 9.13 42.03
C PRO A 63 34.51 8.50 43.30
N ASP A 64 33.61 9.25 43.95
CA ASP A 64 32.76 8.75 45.04
C ASP A 64 31.83 7.61 44.55
N ASP A 65 31.43 6.71 45.45
CA ASP A 65 30.56 5.56 45.14
C ASP A 65 29.19 5.98 44.59
N ARG A 66 28.70 7.18 44.97
CA ARG A 66 27.50 7.78 44.37
C ARG A 66 27.68 8.11 42.90
N THR A 67 28.85 8.59 42.51
CA THR A 67 29.17 8.98 41.13
C THR A 67 29.23 7.76 40.22
N LYS A 68 29.76 6.63 40.73
CA LYS A 68 29.69 5.31 40.09
C LYS A 68 28.24 4.85 39.88
N ALA A 69 27.42 4.86 40.93
CA ALA A 69 26.03 4.39 40.87
C ALA A 69 25.13 5.23 39.94
N ILE A 70 25.45 6.52 39.74
CA ILE A 70 24.76 7.38 38.77
C ILE A 70 25.19 7.01 37.34
N ARG A 71 26.50 6.87 37.09
CA ARG A 71 27.04 6.46 35.79
C ARG A 71 26.50 5.11 35.34
N ASP A 72 26.42 4.13 36.24
CA ASP A 72 25.93 2.79 35.90
C ASP A 72 24.45 2.83 35.51
N ARG A 73 23.62 3.63 36.20
CA ARG A 73 22.22 3.86 35.81
C ARG A 73 22.06 4.53 34.44
N TYR A 74 22.94 5.47 34.12
CA TYR A 74 22.95 6.12 32.80
C TYR A 74 23.34 5.13 31.69
N ARG A 75 24.34 4.28 31.95
CA ARG A 75 24.78 3.24 31.00
C ARG A 75 23.64 2.26 30.70
N GLU A 76 22.91 1.82 31.73
CA GLU A 76 21.72 0.98 31.56
C GLU A 76 20.58 1.65 30.79
N GLN A 77 20.42 2.98 30.91
CA GLN A 77 19.42 3.71 30.13
C GLN A 77 19.84 3.84 28.66
N LEU A 78 21.11 4.13 28.40
CA LEU A 78 21.67 4.20 27.05
C LEU A 78 21.56 2.85 26.33
N GLU A 79 21.94 1.76 27.01
CA GLU A 79 21.84 0.41 26.46
C GLU A 79 20.38 0.04 26.11
N ARG A 80 19.42 0.39 26.98
CA ARG A 80 17.99 0.17 26.70
C ARG A 80 17.50 0.96 25.49
N VAL A 81 17.92 2.22 25.33
CA VAL A 81 17.53 3.05 24.18
C VAL A 81 18.13 2.50 22.88
N LEU A 82 19.41 2.11 22.90
CA LEU A 82 20.08 1.49 21.76
C LEU A 82 19.46 0.16 21.36
N GLU A 83 19.11 -0.68 22.34
CA GLU A 83 18.42 -1.95 22.10
C GLU A 83 17.05 -1.72 21.44
N ARG A 84 16.28 -0.76 21.94
CA ARG A 84 14.98 -0.38 21.33
C ARG A 84 15.13 0.15 19.92
N PHE A 85 16.18 0.94 19.65
CA PHE A 85 16.48 1.44 18.30
C PHE A 85 16.81 0.29 17.35
N ARG A 86 17.65 -0.66 17.78
CA ARG A 86 18.02 -1.84 17.01
C ARG A 86 16.82 -2.73 16.70
N LEU A 87 15.96 -2.98 17.69
CA LEU A 87 14.73 -3.76 17.50
C LEU A 87 13.79 -3.11 16.46
N LEU A 88 13.60 -1.79 16.54
CA LEU A 88 12.79 -1.04 15.56
C LEU A 88 13.39 -1.09 14.15
N GLU A 89 14.72 -1.05 14.05
CA GLU A 89 15.44 -1.13 12.78
C GLU A 89 15.35 -2.54 12.16
N GLU A 90 15.53 -3.59 12.98
CA GLU A 90 15.34 -4.99 12.58
C GLU A 90 13.89 -5.28 12.19
N GLU A 91 12.89 -4.75 12.89
CA GLU A 91 11.47 -4.89 12.54
C GLU A 91 11.17 -4.22 11.20
N LYS A 92 11.66 -2.99 10.99
CA LYS A 92 11.51 -2.26 9.72
C LYS A 92 12.19 -2.99 8.57
N GLN A 93 13.36 -3.57 8.80
CA GLN A 93 14.10 -4.34 7.79
C GLN A 93 13.38 -5.66 7.47
N THR A 94 12.86 -6.35 8.48
CA THR A 94 12.09 -7.59 8.34
C THR A 94 10.76 -7.34 7.63
N GLN A 95 10.03 -6.28 7.98
CA GLN A 95 8.81 -5.87 7.30
C GLN A 95 9.10 -5.45 5.85
N ARG A 96 10.18 -4.71 5.59
CA ARG A 96 10.61 -4.37 4.22
C ARG A 96 10.98 -5.62 3.43
N GLN A 97 11.69 -6.58 4.02
CA GLN A 97 12.03 -7.85 3.39
C GLN A 97 10.79 -8.70 3.12
N ALA A 98 9.87 -8.85 4.08
CA ALA A 98 8.60 -9.57 3.91
C ALA A 98 7.68 -8.92 2.86
N LYS A 99 7.56 -7.58 2.87
CA LYS A 99 6.82 -6.82 1.85
C LYS A 99 7.52 -6.91 0.49
N SER A 100 8.86 -7.01 0.46
CA SER A 100 9.67 -7.17 -0.76
C SER A 100 9.57 -8.56 -1.39
N ALA A 101 9.46 -9.61 -0.57
CA ALA A 101 9.60 -11.02 -0.93
C ALA A 101 8.33 -11.69 -1.49
N ARG A 102 7.17 -11.02 -1.46
CA ARG A 102 5.98 -11.52 -2.16
C ARG A 102 6.20 -11.46 -3.68
N THR A 103 6.79 -12.53 -4.21
CA THR A 103 6.91 -12.76 -5.65
C THR A 103 5.52 -13.00 -6.24
N ILE A 104 5.30 -12.68 -7.53
CA ILE A 104 4.01 -12.93 -8.21
C ILE A 104 3.52 -14.38 -8.02
N GLN A 105 4.45 -15.34 -7.89
CA GLN A 105 4.15 -16.76 -7.69
C GLN A 105 3.54 -17.08 -6.31
N GLN A 106 3.71 -16.21 -5.31
CA GLN A 106 3.14 -16.37 -3.97
C GLN A 106 1.78 -15.66 -3.81
N LEU A 107 1.33 -14.93 -4.83
CA LEU A 107 0.01 -14.30 -4.83
C LEU A 107 -1.07 -15.33 -5.13
N SER A 108 -2.24 -15.19 -4.50
CA SER A 108 -3.39 -16.03 -4.84
C SER A 108 -3.85 -15.74 -6.27
N LEU A 109 -4.55 -16.70 -6.89
CA LEU A 109 -5.12 -16.51 -8.23
C LEU A 109 -6.04 -15.28 -8.28
N TRP A 110 -6.78 -15.03 -7.20
CA TRP A 110 -7.65 -13.88 -7.07
C TRP A 110 -6.86 -12.57 -7.00
N ASP A 111 -5.81 -12.51 -6.17
CA ASP A 111 -4.95 -11.33 -6.08
C ASP A 111 -4.31 -10.98 -7.41
N ARG A 112 -3.87 -12.01 -8.14
CA ARG A 112 -3.25 -11.84 -9.45
C ARG A 112 -4.26 -11.40 -10.49
N THR A 113 -5.47 -11.96 -10.50
CA THR A 113 -6.49 -11.68 -11.53
C THR A 113 -7.05 -10.27 -11.37
N PHE A 114 -7.37 -9.88 -10.14
CA PHE A 114 -7.92 -8.56 -9.84
C PHE A 114 -6.87 -7.51 -9.50
N LEU A 115 -5.59 -7.82 -9.67
CA LEU A 115 -4.47 -6.93 -9.34
C LEU A 115 -4.57 -6.37 -7.90
N LEU A 116 -4.95 -7.21 -6.93
CA LEU A 116 -5.14 -6.81 -5.52
C LEU A 116 -3.82 -6.62 -4.75
N PHE A 117 -2.69 -6.54 -5.45
CA PHE A 117 -1.39 -6.34 -4.84
C PHE A 117 -0.97 -4.87 -4.96
N THR A 118 -0.28 -4.35 -3.95
CA THR A 118 0.14 -2.94 -3.92
C THR A 118 1.27 -2.68 -4.93
N PRO A 119 1.07 -1.81 -5.94
CA PRO A 119 2.14 -1.46 -6.86
C PRO A 119 3.20 -0.59 -6.17
N ARG A 120 4.48 -0.86 -6.46
CA ARG A 120 5.63 -0.15 -5.87
C ARG A 120 6.11 1.05 -6.69
N SER A 121 5.52 1.28 -7.86
CA SER A 121 5.95 2.30 -8.81
C SER A 121 4.77 3.18 -9.21
N LEU A 122 5.03 4.45 -9.56
CA LEU A 122 4.01 5.36 -10.08
C LEU A 122 3.35 4.79 -11.35
N TRP A 123 4.14 4.15 -12.20
CA TRP A 123 3.63 3.47 -13.39
C TRP A 123 2.76 2.26 -13.05
N GLY A 124 3.15 1.46 -12.06
CA GLY A 124 2.32 0.36 -11.56
C GLY A 124 0.97 0.85 -11.05
N TRP A 125 0.95 1.97 -10.31
CA TRP A 125 -0.27 2.64 -9.90
C TRP A 125 -1.10 3.11 -11.10
N ALA A 126 -0.50 3.75 -12.09
CA ALA A 126 -1.19 4.17 -13.30
C ALA A 126 -1.87 2.99 -14.03
N TRP A 127 -1.20 1.85 -14.14
CA TRP A 127 -1.78 0.64 -14.73
C TRP A 127 -2.94 0.07 -13.92
N HIS A 128 -2.83 0.04 -12.58
CA HIS A 128 -3.91 -0.44 -11.70
C HIS A 128 -5.13 0.48 -11.79
N THR A 129 -4.91 1.79 -11.71
CA THR A 129 -5.99 2.78 -11.86
C THR A 129 -6.69 2.62 -13.20
N MET A 130 -5.93 2.52 -14.30
CA MET A 130 -6.53 2.36 -15.63
C MET A 130 -7.29 1.04 -15.77
N PHE A 131 -6.78 -0.05 -15.19
CA PHE A 131 -7.49 -1.34 -15.13
C PHE A 131 -8.84 -1.22 -14.41
N TYR A 132 -8.88 -0.62 -13.21
CA TYR A 132 -10.12 -0.47 -12.45
C TYR A 132 -11.08 0.54 -13.08
N CYS A 133 -10.60 1.62 -13.68
CA CYS A 133 -11.43 2.55 -14.43
C CYS A 133 -12.11 1.85 -15.61
N LEU A 134 -11.36 1.03 -16.34
CA LEU A 134 -11.91 0.26 -17.44
C LEU A 134 -12.88 -0.82 -16.96
N LEU A 135 -12.57 -1.53 -15.88
CA LEU A 135 -13.45 -2.53 -15.29
C LEU A 135 -14.78 -1.92 -14.84
N LEU A 136 -14.74 -0.75 -14.18
CA LEU A 136 -15.93 0.01 -13.81
C LEU A 136 -16.73 0.48 -15.03
N PHE A 137 -16.04 0.97 -16.06
CA PHE A 137 -16.66 1.40 -17.30
C PHE A 137 -17.41 0.24 -17.98
N VAL A 138 -16.76 -0.92 -18.10
CA VAL A 138 -17.38 -2.14 -18.64
C VAL A 138 -18.61 -2.49 -17.83
N GLY A 139 -18.47 -2.63 -16.50
CA GLY A 139 -19.62 -2.95 -15.64
C GLY A 139 -20.78 -1.97 -15.76
N ALA A 140 -20.50 -0.67 -15.88
CA ALA A 140 -21.52 0.35 -16.08
C ALA A 140 -22.22 0.21 -17.44
N VAL A 141 -21.47 -0.07 -18.52
CA VAL A 141 -22.03 -0.35 -19.84
C VAL A 141 -22.88 -1.62 -19.82
N SER A 142 -22.39 -2.71 -19.22
CA SER A 142 -23.15 -3.97 -19.13
C SER A 142 -24.47 -3.77 -18.39
N VAL A 143 -24.46 -3.02 -17.27
CA VAL A 143 -25.68 -2.67 -16.54
C VAL A 143 -26.61 -1.85 -17.41
N LEU A 144 -26.11 -0.80 -18.08
CA LEU A 144 -26.92 0.06 -18.93
C LEU A 144 -27.56 -0.70 -20.10
N VAL A 145 -26.84 -1.67 -20.68
CA VAL A 145 -27.38 -2.54 -21.74
C VAL A 145 -28.50 -3.42 -21.19
N VAL A 146 -28.29 -4.08 -20.05
CA VAL A 146 -29.27 -5.00 -19.44
C VAL A 146 -30.52 -4.26 -18.93
N THR A 147 -30.37 -3.04 -18.43
CA THR A 147 -31.48 -2.26 -17.86
C THR A 147 -32.14 -1.31 -18.86
N ASN A 148 -31.69 -1.28 -20.12
CA ASN A 148 -32.21 -0.33 -21.10
C ASN A 148 -33.69 -0.63 -21.40
N PRO A 149 -34.62 0.32 -21.16
CA PRO A 149 -36.04 0.12 -21.41
C PRO A 149 -36.37 -0.09 -22.88
N LEU A 150 -35.49 0.32 -23.80
CA LEU A 150 -35.67 0.04 -25.24
C LEU A 150 -35.73 -1.46 -25.54
N TYR A 151 -35.07 -2.30 -24.73
CA TYR A 151 -35.10 -3.77 -24.88
C TYR A 151 -36.22 -4.45 -24.09
N ALA A 152 -37.03 -3.67 -23.36
CA ALA A 152 -38.19 -4.17 -22.62
C ALA A 152 -39.48 -4.19 -23.48
N GLU A 153 -39.46 -3.56 -24.65
CA GLU A 153 -40.59 -3.59 -25.58
C GLU A 153 -40.66 -4.94 -26.31
N PRO A 154 -41.85 -5.56 -26.45
CA PRO A 154 -42.01 -6.91 -27.01
C PRO A 154 -41.61 -7.01 -28.49
N GLU A 155 -41.56 -5.90 -29.21
CA GLU A 155 -41.11 -5.84 -30.61
C GLU A 155 -39.59 -5.75 -30.75
N LEU A 156 -38.88 -5.37 -29.68
CA LEU A 156 -37.45 -5.09 -29.66
C LEU A 156 -36.69 -5.97 -28.64
N THR A 157 -37.29 -7.08 -28.23
CA THR A 157 -36.63 -8.05 -27.35
C THR A 157 -35.43 -8.65 -28.06
N LEU A 158 -34.22 -8.38 -27.54
CA LEU A 158 -32.99 -9.03 -27.98
C LEU A 158 -33.15 -10.54 -27.88
N THR A 159 -32.95 -11.21 -29.01
CA THR A 159 -32.84 -12.67 -29.03
C THR A 159 -31.61 -13.11 -28.25
N LEU A 160 -31.60 -14.34 -27.72
CA LEU A 160 -30.44 -14.91 -27.04
C LEU A 160 -29.18 -14.84 -27.90
N THR A 161 -29.33 -15.00 -29.22
CA THR A 161 -28.24 -14.85 -30.19
C THR A 161 -27.67 -13.44 -30.23
N GLU A 162 -28.51 -12.41 -30.24
CA GLU A 162 -28.04 -11.02 -30.23
C GLU A 162 -27.39 -10.63 -28.89
N MET A 163 -27.92 -11.13 -27.77
CA MET A 163 -27.27 -10.95 -26.46
C MET A 163 -25.87 -11.59 -26.44
N LEU A 164 -25.73 -12.80 -27.00
CA LEU A 164 -24.43 -13.47 -27.11
C LEU A 164 -23.47 -12.69 -28.01
N VAL A 165 -23.95 -12.15 -29.13
CA VAL A 165 -23.13 -11.32 -30.04
C VAL A 165 -22.67 -10.03 -29.36
N LEU A 166 -23.57 -9.35 -28.64
CA LEU A 166 -23.23 -8.15 -27.87
C LEU A 166 -22.23 -8.45 -26.76
N PHE A 167 -22.42 -9.54 -26.02
CA PHE A 167 -21.49 -9.96 -24.98
C PHE A 167 -20.11 -10.32 -25.56
N LEU A 168 -20.07 -11.04 -26.68
CA LEU A 168 -18.82 -11.40 -27.35
C LEU A 168 -18.11 -10.14 -27.87
N PHE A 169 -18.85 -9.19 -28.43
CA PHE A 169 -18.33 -7.89 -28.85
C PHE A 169 -17.75 -7.13 -27.66
N GLU A 170 -18.46 -7.05 -26.54
CA GLU A 170 -18.00 -6.42 -25.29
C GLU A 170 -16.71 -7.09 -24.78
N LEU A 171 -16.66 -8.42 -24.79
CA LEU A 171 -15.49 -9.19 -24.40
C LEU A 171 -14.29 -8.95 -25.32
N ILE A 172 -14.50 -8.77 -26.62
CA ILE A 172 -13.42 -8.45 -27.56
C ILE A 172 -12.96 -7.01 -27.37
N VAL A 173 -13.89 -6.06 -27.38
CA VAL A 173 -13.59 -4.61 -27.34
C VAL A 173 -12.96 -4.21 -26.02
N PHE A 174 -13.44 -4.75 -24.90
CA PHE A 174 -12.97 -4.37 -23.57
C PHE A 174 -12.10 -5.44 -22.89
N GLY A 175 -12.36 -6.72 -23.15
CA GLY A 175 -11.55 -7.80 -22.60
C GLY A 175 -10.12 -7.80 -23.15
N LEU A 176 -9.91 -7.45 -24.43
CA LEU A 176 -8.56 -7.32 -24.98
C LEU A 176 -7.76 -6.20 -24.30
N PRO A 177 -8.25 -4.95 -24.19
CA PRO A 177 -7.58 -3.90 -23.40
C PRO A 177 -7.38 -4.27 -21.93
N LEU A 178 -8.37 -4.87 -21.26
CA LEU A 178 -8.24 -5.35 -19.87
C LEU A 178 -7.10 -6.37 -19.74
N PHE A 179 -7.03 -7.32 -20.67
CA PHE A 179 -5.97 -8.33 -20.71
C PHE A 179 -4.60 -7.69 -20.95
N LEU A 180 -4.49 -6.76 -21.89
CA LEU A 180 -3.23 -6.06 -22.15
C LEU A 180 -2.78 -5.23 -20.95
N LEU A 181 -3.71 -4.55 -20.27
CA LEU A 181 -3.42 -3.80 -19.05
C LEU A 181 -2.96 -4.70 -17.91
N HIS A 182 -3.63 -5.83 -17.74
CA HIS A 182 -3.27 -6.85 -16.77
C HIS A 182 -1.84 -7.37 -17.01
N GLN A 183 -1.51 -7.70 -18.26
CA GLN A 183 -0.17 -8.13 -18.65
C GLN A 183 0.88 -7.02 -18.43
N ALA A 184 0.56 -5.76 -18.75
CA ALA A 184 1.45 -4.63 -18.53
C ALA A 184 1.74 -4.42 -17.03
N ALA A 185 0.70 -4.47 -16.19
CA ALA A 185 0.84 -4.36 -14.73
C ALA A 185 1.68 -5.50 -14.15
N LEU A 186 1.43 -6.74 -14.57
CA LEU A 186 2.22 -7.90 -14.12
C LEU A 186 3.66 -7.87 -14.63
N SER A 187 3.89 -7.37 -15.84
CA SER A 187 5.23 -7.22 -16.43
C SER A 187 6.06 -6.20 -15.65
N ASP A 188 5.50 -5.02 -15.33
CA ASP A 188 6.18 -4.02 -14.50
C ASP A 188 6.48 -4.57 -13.10
N TYR A 189 5.52 -5.27 -12.48
CA TYR A 189 5.75 -5.91 -11.18
C TYR A 189 6.88 -6.95 -11.24
N ARG A 190 6.88 -7.82 -12.26
CA ARG A 190 7.89 -8.87 -12.42
C ARG A 190 9.29 -8.29 -12.54
N LYS A 191 9.45 -7.29 -13.42
CA LYS A 191 10.73 -6.60 -13.62
C LYS A 191 11.26 -6.02 -12.31
N ARG A 192 10.39 -5.39 -11.52
CA ARG A 192 10.79 -4.74 -10.25
C ARG A 192 10.96 -5.71 -9.09
N SER A 193 10.31 -6.88 -9.12
CA SER A 193 10.52 -7.93 -8.12
C SER A 193 11.86 -8.66 -8.28
N GLN A 194 12.46 -8.65 -9.48
CA GLN A 194 13.76 -9.29 -9.74
C GLN A 194 14.97 -8.45 -9.33
N PHE A 195 14.80 -7.13 -9.18
CA PHE A 195 15.86 -6.24 -8.69
C PHE A 195 15.48 -5.77 -7.27
N PRO A 196 15.91 -6.48 -6.20
CA PRO A 196 15.88 -5.88 -4.88
C PRO A 196 16.73 -4.61 -4.94
N HIS A 197 16.12 -3.47 -4.64
CA HIS A 197 16.86 -2.21 -4.60
C HIS A 197 18.10 -2.38 -3.71
N PRO A 198 19.26 -1.84 -4.11
CA PRO A 198 20.42 -1.81 -3.23
C PRO A 198 20.01 -1.11 -1.94
N VAL A 199 20.39 -1.72 -0.82
CA VAL A 199 20.29 -1.15 0.51
C VAL A 199 21.10 0.15 0.48
N ILE A 200 20.39 1.29 0.51
CA ILE A 200 20.97 2.61 0.80
C ILE A 200 20.59 2.95 2.23
#